data_AF-A0A5C6DJC2-F1
#
_entry.id   AF-A0A5C6DJC2-F1
#
_cell.length_a   1.000
_cell.length_b   1.000
_cell.length_c   1.000
_cell.angle_alpha   90.00
_cell.angle_beta   90.00
_cell.angle_gamma   90.00
#
_symmetry.space_group_name_H-M   'P 1'
#
loop_
_entity.id
_entity.type
_entity.pdbx_description
1 polymer ?
#
loop_
_entity_poly.entity_id
_entity_poly.type
_entity_poly.pdbx_seq_one_letter_code
_entity_poly.pdbx_strand_id
1 'polypeptide(L)'
;MTNSQRLAVVRNHLSRWIAGVSGRSLQENGDSGIVSESMLIRDGFFCGRCFQANGFRAVWFMEEDELKIYADDGKLQRVFSGTEITASAENQVVKPETGRERILTIPQQQPEEEQQQTHRRAA
;
A
#
# COMPACT_ATOMS: atom_id res chain seq x y z
N MET A 1 -3.95 13.98 -7.89
CA MET A 1 -3.49 12.86 -7.06
C MET A 1 -2.29 12.23 -7.75
N THR A 2 -1.20 11.91 -7.04
CA THR A 2 -0.01 11.26 -7.62
C THR A 2 -0.31 9.79 -7.94
N ASN A 3 0.50 9.17 -8.79
CA ASN A 3 0.40 7.74 -9.09
C ASN A 3 0.51 6.85 -7.84
N SER A 4 1.38 7.22 -6.89
CA SER A 4 1.52 6.52 -5.61
C SER A 4 0.28 6.65 -4.73
N GLN A 5 -0.37 7.82 -4.72
CA GLN A 5 -1.62 8.04 -4.00
C GLN A 5 -2.78 7.24 -4.63
N ARG A 6 -2.90 7.24 -5.97
CA ARG A 6 -3.90 6.42 -6.68
C ARG A 6 -3.74 4.93 -6.35
N LEU A 7 -2.51 4.43 -6.39
CA LEU A 7 -2.20 3.06 -6.03
C LEU A 7 -2.61 2.72 -4.59
N ALA A 8 -2.39 3.63 -3.64
CA ALA A 8 -2.83 3.43 -2.26
C ALA A 8 -4.36 3.33 -2.14
N VAL A 9 -5.10 4.17 -2.86
CA VAL A 9 -6.57 4.12 -2.90
C VAL A 9 -7.05 2.78 -3.49
N VAL A 10 -6.46 2.35 -4.61
CA VAL A 10 -6.76 1.06 -5.25
C VAL A 10 -6.50 -0.10 -4.31
N ARG A 11 -5.35 -0.11 -3.63
CA ARG A 11 -5.00 -1.15 -2.66
C ARG A 11 -6.03 -1.22 -1.53
N ASN A 12 -6.37 -0.07 -0.94
CA ASN A 12 -7.36 0.02 0.14
C ASN A 12 -8.75 -0.42 -0.30
N HIS A 13 -9.13 -0.12 -1.54
CA HIS A 13 -10.40 -0.58 -2.12
C HIS A 13 -10.40 -2.10 -2.31
N LEU A 14 -9.35 -2.65 -2.91
CA LEU A 14 -9.20 -4.10 -3.14
C LEU A 14 -9.23 -4.89 -1.83
N SER A 15 -8.48 -4.47 -0.81
CA SER A 15 -8.45 -5.15 0.49
C SER A 15 -9.84 -5.21 1.14
N ARG A 16 -10.61 -4.12 1.05
CA ARG A 16 -11.99 -4.08 1.57
C ARG A 16 -12.92 -5.01 0.79
N TRP A 17 -12.79 -5.02 -0.54
CA TRP A 17 -13.56 -5.93 -1.37
C TRP A 17 -13.26 -7.40 -1.01
N ILE A 18 -11.97 -7.77 -0.85
CA ILE A 18 -11.55 -9.12 -0.46
C ILE A 18 -12.14 -9.49 0.90
N ALA A 19 -12.08 -8.60 1.90
CA ALA A 19 -12.64 -8.82 3.22
C ALA A 19 -14.16 -9.04 3.16
N GLY A 20 -14.87 -8.22 2.36
CA GLY A 20 -16.32 -8.34 2.16
C GLY A 20 -16.74 -9.65 1.50
N VAL A 21 -15.99 -10.13 0.50
CA VAL A 21 -16.31 -11.37 -0.21
C VAL A 21 -15.92 -12.61 0.60
N SER A 22 -14.81 -12.55 1.35
CA SER A 22 -14.32 -13.70 2.12
C SER A 22 -15.10 -13.95 3.41
N GLY A 23 -16.02 -13.05 3.78
CA GLY A 23 -16.71 -13.08 5.07
C GLY A 23 -15.76 -12.98 6.28
N ARG A 24 -14.49 -12.63 6.04
CA ARG A 24 -13.50 -12.43 7.10
C ARG A 24 -13.77 -11.06 7.69
N SER A 25 -14.14 -11.01 8.97
CA SER A 25 -14.00 -9.78 9.73
C SER A 25 -12.52 -9.39 9.67
N LEU A 26 -12.26 -8.10 9.43
CA LEU A 26 -10.93 -7.50 9.32
C LEU A 26 -10.27 -7.59 10.71
N GLN A 27 -9.85 -8.79 11.13
CA GLN A 27 -9.19 -9.03 12.41
C GLN A 27 -7.81 -8.38 12.35
N GLU A 28 -7.42 -7.80 13.49
CA GLU A 28 -6.49 -6.67 13.69
C GLU A 28 -5.00 -6.91 13.36
N ASN A 29 -4.68 -7.83 12.44
CA ASN A 29 -3.29 -8.19 12.10
C ASN A 29 -2.76 -7.56 10.80
N GLY A 30 -3.43 -6.54 10.25
CA GLY A 30 -2.95 -5.84 9.06
C GLY A 30 -2.89 -6.70 7.80
N ASP A 31 -3.51 -7.88 7.82
CA ASP A 31 -3.61 -8.76 6.65
C ASP A 31 -4.60 -8.16 5.65
N SER A 32 -4.05 -7.48 4.65
CA SER A 32 -4.80 -6.89 3.55
C SER A 32 -5.48 -7.92 2.64
N GLY A 33 -5.21 -9.22 2.84
CA GLY A 33 -5.65 -10.29 1.95
C GLY A 33 -4.88 -10.34 0.63
N ILE A 34 -4.03 -9.34 0.37
CA ILE A 34 -3.11 -9.28 -0.77
C ILE A 34 -1.83 -10.00 -0.36
N VAL A 35 -1.53 -11.10 -1.06
CA VAL A 35 -0.36 -11.95 -0.86
C VAL A 35 0.87 -11.35 -1.53
N SER A 36 0.70 -10.80 -2.74
CA SER A 36 1.81 -10.19 -3.47
C SER A 36 1.34 -9.11 -4.44
N GLU A 37 2.25 -8.17 -4.73
CA GLU A 37 2.08 -7.10 -5.70
C GLU A 37 3.21 -7.17 -6.73
N SER A 38 2.91 -6.91 -8.00
CA SER A 38 3.90 -6.88 -9.08
C SER A 38 3.58 -5.81 -10.11
N MET A 39 4.60 -5.31 -10.81
CA MET A 39 4.42 -4.36 -11.90
C MET A 39 3.87 -5.07 -13.13
N LEU A 40 2.93 -4.44 -13.83
CA LEU A 40 2.49 -4.87 -15.14
C LEU A 40 3.21 -4.03 -16.20
N ILE A 41 4.03 -4.71 -17.01
CA ILE A 41 4.75 -4.10 -18.13
C ILE A 41 4.30 -4.83 -19.41
N ARG A 42 3.90 -4.09 -20.44
CA ARG A 42 3.63 -4.60 -21.79
C ARG A 42 4.35 -3.74 -22.81
N ASP A 43 5.01 -4.38 -23.78
CA ASP A 43 5.74 -3.71 -24.86
C ASP A 43 6.77 -2.66 -24.37
N GLY A 44 7.32 -2.87 -23.17
CA GLY A 44 8.26 -1.95 -22.52
C GLY A 44 7.63 -0.79 -21.75
N PHE A 45 6.31 -0.68 -21.72
CA PHE A 45 5.57 0.38 -21.03
C PHE A 45 4.96 -0.11 -19.73
N PHE A 46 4.98 0.76 -18.70
CA PHE A 46 4.32 0.50 -17.44
C PHE A 46 2.80 0.68 -17.59
N CYS A 47 2.05 -0.42 -17.52
CA CYS A 47 0.59 -0.39 -17.67
C CYS A 47 -0.13 -0.32 -16.31
N GLY A 48 0.52 -0.72 -15.21
CA GLY A 48 -0.10 -0.69 -13.88
C GLY A 48 0.42 -1.77 -12.92
N ARG A 49 -0.49 -2.38 -12.15
CA ARG A 49 -0.14 -3.33 -11.07
C ARG A 49 -0.97 -4.60 -11.13
N CYS A 50 -0.34 -5.72 -10.83
CA CYS A 50 -1.00 -6.99 -10.55
C CYS A 50 -0.97 -7.25 -9.05
N PHE A 51 -2.09 -7.71 -8.51
CA PHE A 51 -2.24 -8.11 -7.12
C PHE A 51 -2.66 -9.58 -7.08
N GLN A 52 -1.93 -10.37 -6.30
CA GLN A 52 -2.33 -11.74 -5.97
C GLN A 52 -2.96 -11.73 -4.59
N ALA A 53 -4.14 -12.33 -4.47
CA ALA A 53 -4.81 -12.57 -3.20
C ALA A 53 -5.15 -14.06 -3.08
N ASN A 54 -5.57 -14.49 -1.89
CA ASN A 54 -6.03 -15.87 -1.69
C ASN A 54 -7.34 -16.08 -2.47
N GLY A 55 -7.28 -16.88 -3.54
CA GLY A 55 -8.44 -17.21 -4.38
C GLY A 55 -8.81 -16.15 -5.43
N PHE A 56 -8.07 -15.05 -5.53
CA PHE A 56 -8.33 -13.99 -6.50
C PHE A 56 -7.04 -13.43 -7.08
N ARG A 57 -7.13 -12.95 -8.32
CA ARG A 57 -6.10 -12.14 -8.95
C ARG A 57 -6.72 -10.83 -9.40
N ALA A 58 -6.11 -9.70 -9.07
CA ALA A 58 -6.55 -8.41 -9.56
C ALA A 58 -5.49 -7.73 -10.42
N VAL A 59 -5.93 -6.96 -11.42
CA VAL A 59 -5.05 -6.16 -12.28
C VAL A 59 -5.61 -4.75 -12.34
N TRP A 60 -4.81 -3.79 -11.90
CA TRP A 60 -5.09 -2.38 -12.04
C TRP A 60 -4.35 -1.82 -13.24
N PHE A 61 -5.12 -1.22 -14.15
CA PHE A 61 -4.63 -0.52 -15.32
C PHE A 61 -4.60 0.98 -15.02
N MET A 62 -3.42 1.57 -15.08
CA MET A 62 -3.19 2.95 -14.62
C MET A 62 -3.79 3.99 -15.59
N GLU A 63 -3.71 3.75 -16.89
CA GLU A 63 -4.18 4.68 -17.92
C GLU A 63 -5.71 4.69 -18.00
N GLU A 64 -6.33 3.51 -18.02
CA GLU A 64 -7.78 3.34 -18.05
C GLU A 64 -8.43 3.60 -16.68
N ASP A 65 -7.64 3.64 -15.62
CA ASP A 65 -8.09 3.74 -14.23
C ASP A 65 -9.09 2.65 -13.84
N GLU A 66 -8.81 1.41 -14.26
CA GLU A 66 -9.69 0.26 -14.04
C GLU A 66 -9.01 -0.81 -13.18
N LEU A 67 -9.71 -1.30 -12.16
CA LEU A 67 -9.33 -2.48 -11.39
C LEU A 67 -10.20 -3.66 -11.82
N LYS A 68 -9.57 -4.67 -12.44
CA LYS A 68 -10.22 -5.91 -12.86
C LYS A 68 -9.89 -7.02 -11.87
N ILE A 69 -10.91 -7.73 -11.40
CA ILE A 69 -10.75 -8.84 -10.46
C ILE A 69 -11.18 -10.15 -11.11
N TYR A 70 -10.28 -11.11 -11.07
CA TYR A 70 -10.42 -12.45 -11.60
C TYR A 70 -10.46 -13.45 -10.44
N ALA A 71 -11.28 -14.49 -10.58
CA ALA A 71 -11.23 -15.66 -9.71
C ALA A 71 -10.01 -16.54 -10.02
N ASP A 72 -9.79 -17.56 -9.20
CA ASP A 72 -8.75 -18.57 -9.39
C ASP A 72 -8.90 -19.37 -10.71
N ASP A 73 -10.14 -19.54 -11.18
CA ASP A 73 -10.46 -20.13 -12.49
C ASP A 73 -10.17 -19.19 -13.67
N GLY A 74 -9.69 -17.97 -13.41
CA GLY A 74 -9.39 -16.96 -14.41
C GLY A 74 -10.60 -16.19 -14.94
N LYS A 75 -11.83 -16.47 -14.46
CA LYS A 75 -13.01 -15.71 -14.87
C LYS A 75 -13.02 -14.33 -14.23
N LEU A 76 -13.41 -13.34 -15.01
CA LEU A 76 -13.63 -11.98 -14.53
C LEU A 76 -14.86 -11.94 -13.62
N GLN A 77 -14.66 -11.60 -12.35
CA GLN A 77 -15.71 -11.50 -11.34
C GLN A 77 -16.27 -10.07 -11.26
N ARG A 78 -15.37 -9.07 -11.27
CA ARG A 78 -15.73 -7.66 -11.10
C ARG A 78 -14.77 -6.75 -11.85
N VAL A 79 -15.28 -5.59 -12.23
CA VAL A 79 -14.50 -4.45 -12.74
C VAL A 79 -14.93 -3.25 -11.92
N PHE A 80 -13.95 -2.47 -11.46
CA PHE A 80 -14.18 -1.18 -10.81
C PHE A 80 -13.48 -0.09 -11.60
N SER A 81 -14.21 0.98 -11.88
CA SER A 81 -13.68 2.21 -12.45
C SER A 81 -13.06 3.09 -11.36
N GLY A 82 -12.18 4.02 -11.76
CA GLY A 82 -11.52 4.95 -10.86
C GLY A 82 -12.47 5.78 -10.00
N THR A 83 -13.63 6.14 -10.55
CA THR A 83 -14.68 6.86 -9.83
C THR A 83 -15.30 6.01 -8.73
N GLU A 84 -15.56 4.72 -8.97
CA GLU A 84 -16.08 3.79 -7.95
C GLU A 84 -15.05 3.53 -6.84
N ILE A 85 -13.78 3.38 -7.24
CA ILE A 85 -12.65 3.18 -6.33
C ILE A 85 -12.49 4.39 -5.41
N THR A 86 -12.59 5.60 -5.96
CA THR A 86 -12.41 6.87 -5.23
C THR A 86 -13.63 7.25 -4.40
N ALA A 87 -14.85 7.07 -4.91
CA ALA A 87 -16.09 7.31 -4.17
C ALA A 87 -16.16 6.43 -2.90
N SER A 88 -15.66 5.20 -3.01
CA SER A 88 -15.53 4.28 -1.87
C SER A 88 -14.50 4.73 -0.83
N ALA A 89 -13.60 5.66 -1.17
CA ALA A 89 -12.62 6.24 -0.25
C ALA A 89 -13.11 7.54 0.38
N GLU A 90 -13.87 8.37 -0.36
CA GLU A 90 -14.44 9.63 0.14
C GLU A 90 -15.51 9.43 1.21
N ASN A 91 -16.29 8.34 1.11
CA ASN A 91 -17.29 7.97 2.12
C ASN A 91 -16.69 7.50 3.47
N GLN A 92 -15.36 7.59 3.63
CA GLN A 92 -14.64 7.29 4.88
C GLN A 92 -14.08 8.55 5.57
N VAL A 93 -14.32 9.75 5.03
CA VAL A 93 -13.94 11.00 5.70
C VAL A 93 -15.10 11.49 6.58
N VAL A 94 -15.43 10.74 7.64
CA VAL A 94 -16.23 11.27 8.75
C VAL A 94 -15.56 10.95 10.08
N LYS A 95 -15.12 12.05 10.71
CA LYS A 95 -14.77 12.30 12.12
C LYS A 95 -13.28 12.23 12.51
N PRO A 96 -12.63 13.39 12.76
CA PRO A 96 -11.35 13.42 13.48
C PRO A 96 -11.64 13.14 14.96
N GLU A 97 -11.45 11.90 15.38
CA GLU A 97 -11.30 11.57 16.80
C GLU A 97 -9.88 11.95 17.23
N THR A 98 -9.81 12.81 18.23
CA THR A 98 -8.64 13.44 18.82
C THR A 98 -7.59 12.44 19.33
N GLY A 99 -6.30 12.73 19.06
CA GLY A 99 -5.22 12.45 20.02
C GLY A 99 -4.39 11.19 19.83
N ARG A 100 -3.31 11.30 19.05
CA ARG A 100 -1.91 11.11 19.49
C ARG A 100 -0.99 11.20 18.27
N GLU A 101 -0.38 12.36 18.10
CA GLU A 101 0.80 12.52 17.27
C GLU A 101 1.87 11.55 17.78
N ARG A 102 2.09 10.46 17.05
CA ARG A 102 3.33 9.70 17.18
C ARG A 102 4.38 10.44 16.37
N ILE A 103 4.96 11.46 17.01
CA ILE A 103 6.22 12.05 16.57
C ILE A 103 7.23 10.89 16.56
N LEU A 104 7.65 10.47 15.37
CA LEU A 104 8.80 9.60 15.20
C LEU A 104 10.03 10.43 15.62
N THR A 105 10.41 10.31 16.89
CA THR A 105 11.72 10.78 17.36
C THR A 105 12.79 9.97 16.63
N ILE A 106 13.37 10.57 15.61
CA ILE A 106 14.61 10.09 15.00
C ILE A 106 15.68 10.20 16.11
N PRO A 107 16.33 9.11 16.54
CA PRO A 107 17.47 9.23 17.43
C PRO A 107 18.58 9.94 16.66
N GLN A 108 18.84 11.21 16.98
CA GLN A 108 20.06 11.88 16.58
C GLN A 108 21.23 11.12 17.19
N GLN A 109 21.94 10.34 16.38
CA GLN A 109 23.28 9.86 16.72
C GLN A 109 24.15 11.10 16.95
N GLN A 110 24.66 11.25 18.18
CA GLN A 110 25.68 12.24 18.49
C GLN A 110 26.91 11.96 17.63
N PRO A 111 27.52 12.98 16.99
CA PRO A 111 28.81 12.79 16.35
C PRO A 111 29.84 12.49 17.44
N GLU A 112 30.40 11.29 17.37
CA GLU A 112 31.58 10.88 18.12
C GLU A 112 32.75 11.74 17.63
N GLU A 113 33.14 12.75 18.41
CA GLU A 113 34.35 13.51 18.17
C GLU A 113 35.57 12.61 18.40
N GLU A 114 36.14 12.20 17.29
CA GLU A 114 37.44 11.55 17.21
C GLU A 114 38.55 12.53 17.65
N GLN A 115 39.48 11.98 18.44
CA GLN A 115 40.90 12.34 18.54
C GLN A 115 41.30 13.52 19.45
N GLN A 116 42.00 13.18 20.54
CA GLN A 116 43.43 13.55 20.64
C GLN A 116 44.19 12.76 21.72
N GLN A 117 44.85 11.71 21.23
CA GLN A 117 45.97 11.04 21.83
C GLN A 117 47.15 12.03 21.92
N THR A 118 47.37 12.66 23.08
CA THR A 118 48.63 13.35 23.37
C THR A 118 49.53 12.45 24.22
N HIS A 119 50.44 11.76 23.53
CA HIS A 119 51.64 11.22 24.14
C HIS A 119 52.44 12.38 24.76
N ARG A 120 52.59 12.39 26.08
CA ARG A 120 53.80 12.95 26.72
C ARG A 120 54.45 11.87 27.57
N ARG A 121 55.51 11.30 27.01
CA ARG A 121 56.54 10.56 27.74
C ARG A 121 57.27 11.52 28.69
N ALA A 122 57.67 10.96 29.82
CA ALA A 122 58.61 11.53 30.77
C ALA A 122 59.98 11.78 30.13
N ALA A 123 60.59 12.89 30.55
CA ALA A 123 62.02 13.04 30.84
C ALA A 123 62.14 14.15 31.89
#